data_AF-Q58D47-F1
#
_entry.id   AF-Q58D47-F1
#
_cell.length_a   1.000
_cell.length_b   1.000
_cell.length_c   1.000
_cell.angle_alpha   90.00
_cell.angle_beta   90.00
_cell.angle_gamma   90.00
#
_symmetry.space_group_name_H-M   'P 1'
#
loop_
_entity.id
_entity.type
_entity.pdbx_description
1 polymer ?
#
loop_
_entity_poly.entity_id
_entity_poly.type
_entity_poly.pdbx_seq_one_letter_code
_entity_poly.pdbx_strand_id
1 'polypeptide(L)'
;MAQRLLRRAARGATAAAALPRLKASLAAEVSRPGCSSSPSHKYIPRRAVLYVPGNDEKKINKIPSLNVDCAVLDCEDGVAVNKKDEARLRIVKTLEDFDLGPTEKCVRINSVSSGLAEEDLEAILQSRVLPSSLMLPKVEGPEEIQWLCRLCAFQCRGCLPHVGGST
;
A
#
# COMPACT_ATOMS: atom_id res chain seq x y z
N MET A 1 1.77 -37.11 59.93
CA MET A 1 2.22 -37.02 61.34
C MET A 1 2.86 -35.64 61.50
N ALA A 2 2.44 -34.65 62.29
CA ALA A 2 1.38 -34.42 63.26
C ALA A 2 1.25 -32.88 63.38
N GLN A 3 0.03 -32.32 63.35
CA GLN A 3 -0.59 -31.54 64.44
C GLN A 3 0.03 -30.14 64.72
N ARG A 4 -0.64 -29.04 64.34
CA ARG A 4 -1.64 -28.25 65.11
C ARG A 4 -1.05 -27.46 66.29
N LEU A 5 -1.19 -26.12 66.25
CA LEU A 5 -1.74 -25.24 67.32
C LEU A 5 -1.53 -23.75 66.90
N LEU A 6 -2.53 -23.04 66.35
CA LEU A 6 -3.55 -22.21 67.02
C LEU A 6 -3.00 -21.06 67.91
N ARG A 7 -3.28 -19.81 67.51
CA ARG A 7 -4.07 -18.84 68.29
C ARG A 7 -4.50 -17.60 67.47
N ARG A 8 -5.82 -17.41 67.44
CA ARG A 8 -6.63 -16.17 67.27
C ARG A 8 -6.03 -14.97 68.04
N ALA A 9 -6.33 -13.69 67.80
CA ALA A 9 -7.20 -12.93 66.91
C ALA A 9 -6.82 -11.44 67.08
N ALA A 10 -7.08 -10.60 66.07
CA ALA A 10 -7.43 -9.19 66.31
C ALA A 10 -8.30 -8.70 65.16
N ARG A 11 -9.56 -8.39 65.49
CA ARG A 11 -10.52 -7.68 64.64
C ARG A 11 -10.18 -6.20 64.71
N GLY A 12 -10.07 -5.55 63.56
CA GLY A 12 -10.09 -4.10 63.42
C GLY A 12 -10.82 -3.76 62.14
N ALA A 13 -12.09 -3.40 62.27
CA ALA A 13 -12.88 -2.83 61.19
C ALA A 13 -12.57 -1.34 61.10
N THR A 14 -12.23 -0.85 59.91
CA THR A 14 -12.30 0.58 59.58
C THR A 14 -12.98 0.74 58.24
N ALA A 15 -14.09 1.47 58.28
CA ALA A 15 -14.92 1.81 57.15
C ALA A 15 -14.31 2.96 56.32
N ALA A 16 -14.69 2.97 55.04
CA ALA A 16 -14.88 4.13 54.17
C ALA A 16 -13.70 5.06 53.87
N ALA A 17 -13.33 5.13 52.59
CA ALA A 17 -13.56 6.33 51.78
C ALA A 17 -13.30 6.02 50.29
N ALA A 18 -14.33 6.15 49.47
CA ALA A 18 -14.20 6.17 48.02
C ALA A 18 -13.45 7.44 47.60
N LEU A 19 -12.34 7.28 46.87
CA LEU A 19 -11.62 8.39 46.28
C LEU A 19 -12.49 9.06 45.21
N PRO A 20 -12.62 10.39 45.21
CA PRO A 20 -13.44 11.10 44.23
C PRO A 20 -12.84 10.98 42.84
N ARG A 21 -13.70 10.64 41.86
CA ARG A 21 -13.40 10.80 40.42
C ARG A 21 -13.06 12.26 40.15
N LEU A 22 -11.78 12.57 39.96
CA LEU A 22 -11.35 13.84 39.42
C LEU A 22 -11.81 13.94 37.96
N LYS A 23 -12.80 14.80 37.72
CA LYS A 23 -13.06 15.36 36.39
C LYS A 23 -12.03 16.46 36.15
N ALA A 24 -11.24 16.29 35.09
CA ALA A 24 -10.57 17.36 34.36
C ALA A 24 -10.69 16.94 32.88
N SER A 25 -11.52 17.50 32.01
CA SER A 25 -11.68 18.91 31.61
C SER A 25 -10.35 19.61 31.37
N LEU A 26 -9.64 19.17 30.32
CA LEU A 26 -8.99 20.10 29.40
C LEU A 26 -8.91 19.41 28.04
N ALA A 27 -9.84 19.76 27.15
CA ALA A 27 -9.69 19.46 25.74
C ALA A 27 -8.49 20.26 25.26
N ALA A 28 -7.34 19.61 25.10
CA ALA A 28 -6.29 20.14 24.27
C ALA A 28 -6.82 20.09 22.84
N GLU A 29 -7.30 21.23 22.33
CA GLU A 29 -7.46 21.44 20.90
C GLU A 29 -6.08 21.33 20.26
N VAL A 30 -5.70 20.11 19.91
CA VAL A 30 -4.71 19.90 18.87
C VAL A 30 -5.43 20.26 17.58
N SER A 31 -5.16 21.47 17.08
CA SER A 31 -5.58 21.89 15.75
C SER A 31 -4.99 20.90 14.75
N ARG A 32 -5.82 19.92 14.35
CA ARG A 32 -5.45 18.97 13.31
C ARG A 32 -5.28 19.80 12.04
N PRO A 33 -4.09 19.82 11.40
CA PRO A 33 -3.96 20.49 10.12
C PRO A 33 -5.04 19.92 9.20
N GLY A 34 -5.91 20.80 8.72
CA GLY A 34 -7.12 20.44 7.99
C GLY A 34 -6.77 19.52 6.83
N CYS A 35 -7.12 18.24 6.97
CA CYS A 35 -7.19 17.36 5.82
C CYS A 35 -8.41 17.82 5.03
N SER A 36 -8.18 18.63 4.01
CA SER A 36 -9.20 18.97 3.03
C SER A 36 -9.69 17.65 2.41
N SER A 37 -10.84 17.19 2.86
CA SER A 37 -11.43 15.93 2.41
C SER A 37 -11.94 16.08 0.98
N SER A 38 -11.18 15.65 -0.01
CA SER A 38 -11.63 14.91 -1.21
C SER A 38 -10.46 14.70 -2.19
N PRO A 39 -10.31 13.48 -2.72
CA PRO A 39 -11.25 12.91 -3.67
C PRO A 39 -12.09 11.82 -3.03
N SER A 40 -13.41 11.86 -3.21
CA SER A 40 -14.24 10.68 -3.00
C SER A 40 -13.92 9.69 -4.13
N HIS A 41 -12.78 9.01 -4.05
CA HIS A 41 -12.54 7.88 -4.94
C HIS A 41 -13.71 6.92 -4.78
N LYS A 42 -14.45 6.68 -5.86
CA LYS A 42 -15.45 5.62 -5.91
C LYS A 42 -14.76 4.34 -5.43
N TYR A 43 -15.43 3.61 -4.56
CA TYR A 43 -14.90 2.36 -4.03
C TYR A 43 -14.50 1.44 -5.19
N ILE A 44 -13.22 1.06 -5.24
CA ILE A 44 -12.70 0.07 -6.19
C ILE A 44 -12.70 -1.28 -5.48
N PRO A 45 -13.54 -2.25 -5.89
CA PRO A 45 -13.51 -3.58 -5.32
C PRO A 45 -12.13 -4.21 -5.52
N ARG A 46 -11.61 -4.88 -4.48
CA ARG A 46 -10.39 -5.69 -4.55
C ARG A 46 -10.60 -6.99 -3.76
N ARG A 47 -11.69 -7.71 -4.07
CA ARG A 47 -12.06 -8.95 -3.36
C ARG A 47 -11.08 -10.08 -3.68
N ALA A 48 -10.60 -10.09 -4.92
CA ALA A 48 -9.52 -10.95 -5.40
C ALA A 48 -8.45 -10.09 -6.09
N VAL A 49 -7.19 -10.30 -5.71
CA VAL A 49 -6.01 -9.65 -6.27
C VAL A 49 -5.19 -10.73 -6.97
N LEU A 50 -5.23 -10.74 -8.30
CA LEU A 50 -4.59 -11.77 -9.12
C LEU A 50 -3.18 -11.34 -9.52
N TYR A 51 -2.16 -12.04 -9.01
CA TYR A 51 -0.77 -11.84 -9.44
C TYR A 51 -0.49 -12.54 -10.77
N VAL A 52 0.09 -11.79 -11.71
CA VAL A 52 0.45 -12.27 -13.04
C VAL A 52 1.90 -11.86 -13.32
N PRO A 53 2.83 -12.82 -13.51
CA PRO A 53 4.21 -12.51 -13.88
C PRO A 53 4.28 -11.62 -15.13
N GLY A 54 4.97 -10.49 -15.05
CA GLY A 54 5.08 -9.52 -16.14
C GLY A 54 5.72 -10.08 -17.41
N ASN A 55 6.47 -11.18 -17.29
CA ASN A 55 7.13 -11.88 -18.39
C ASN A 55 6.36 -13.12 -18.90
N ASP A 56 5.09 -13.32 -18.55
CA ASP A 56 4.29 -14.47 -19.02
C ASP A 56 3.11 -14.03 -19.89
N GLU A 57 3.34 -13.93 -21.20
CA GLU A 57 2.32 -13.52 -22.20
C GLU A 57 1.05 -14.36 -22.14
N LYS A 58 1.18 -15.67 -21.91
CA LYS A 58 0.02 -16.57 -21.90
C LYS A 58 -0.91 -16.23 -20.73
N LYS A 59 -0.36 -15.89 -19.57
CA LYS A 59 -1.15 -15.51 -18.40
C LYS A 59 -1.72 -14.11 -18.55
N ILE A 60 -0.95 -13.16 -19.08
CA ILE A 60 -1.42 -11.78 -19.36
C ILE A 60 -2.62 -11.80 -20.31
N ASN A 61 -2.52 -12.55 -21.41
CA ASN A 61 -3.60 -12.67 -22.39
C ASN A 61 -4.88 -13.32 -21.84
N LYS A 62 -4.79 -14.02 -20.72
CA LYS A 62 -5.94 -14.65 -20.06
C LYS A 62 -6.71 -13.69 -19.16
N ILE A 63 -6.09 -12.59 -18.69
CA ILE A 63 -6.69 -11.65 -17.74
C ILE A 63 -8.09 -11.18 -18.20
N PRO A 64 -8.30 -10.73 -19.46
CA PRO A 64 -9.62 -10.22 -19.89
C PRO A 64 -10.74 -11.26 -19.85
N SER A 65 -10.40 -12.56 -19.85
CA SER A 65 -11.38 -13.65 -19.76
C SER A 65 -11.80 -13.99 -18.32
N LEU A 66 -11.12 -13.41 -17.33
CA LEU A 66 -11.35 -13.69 -15.91
C LEU A 66 -12.21 -12.59 -15.29
N ASN A 67 -13.16 -12.97 -14.44
CA ASN A 67 -13.92 -12.03 -13.62
C ASN A 67 -13.17 -11.79 -12.30
N VAL A 68 -12.11 -10.98 -12.36
CA VAL A 68 -11.29 -10.59 -11.21
C VAL A 68 -11.34 -9.07 -11.05
N ASP A 69 -11.40 -8.60 -9.80
CA ASP A 69 -11.50 -7.16 -9.57
C ASP A 69 -10.16 -6.43 -9.83
N CYS A 70 -9.04 -7.07 -9.51
CA CYS A 70 -7.70 -6.46 -9.56
C CYS A 70 -6.68 -7.45 -10.14
N ALA A 71 -5.97 -7.03 -11.18
CA ALA A 71 -4.86 -7.77 -11.77
C ALA A 71 -3.55 -7.03 -11.51
N VAL A 72 -2.61 -7.72 -10.88
CA VAL A 72 -1.28 -7.21 -10.54
C VAL A 72 -0.27 -7.79 -11.51
N LEU A 73 0.24 -6.95 -12.39
CA LEU A 73 1.39 -7.29 -13.22
C LEU A 73 2.65 -7.23 -12.34
N ASP A 74 3.34 -8.35 -12.21
CA ASP A 74 4.38 -8.53 -11.20
C ASP A 74 5.79 -8.41 -11.82
N CYS A 75 6.62 -7.53 -11.25
CA CYS A 75 8.07 -7.48 -11.50
C CYS A 75 8.87 -8.21 -10.43
N GLU A 76 8.27 -8.61 -9.30
CA GLU A 76 8.99 -9.07 -8.10
C GLU A 76 9.14 -10.61 -8.08
N ASP A 77 8.68 -11.30 -7.04
CA ASP A 77 9.01 -12.72 -6.82
C ASP A 77 8.38 -13.66 -7.87
N GLY A 78 7.38 -13.20 -8.64
CA GLY A 78 6.79 -13.94 -9.76
C GLY A 78 7.68 -13.98 -11.02
N VAL A 79 8.78 -13.23 -11.06
CA VAL A 79 9.67 -13.11 -12.22
C VAL A 79 11.10 -13.51 -11.87
N ALA A 80 11.70 -14.38 -12.69
CA ALA A 80 13.10 -14.77 -12.55
C ALA A 80 14.05 -13.56 -12.73
N VAL A 81 15.18 -13.55 -12.02
CA VAL A 81 16.13 -12.42 -12.02
C VAL A 81 16.61 -12.05 -13.43
N ASN A 82 16.88 -13.04 -14.28
CA ASN A 82 17.30 -12.84 -15.67
C ASN A 82 16.17 -12.40 -16.63
N LYS A 83 14.96 -12.21 -16.12
CA LYS A 83 13.76 -11.84 -16.88
C LYS A 83 13.11 -10.53 -16.41
N LYS A 84 13.75 -9.81 -15.49
CA LYS A 84 13.25 -8.54 -14.95
C LYS A 84 13.09 -7.48 -16.04
N ASP A 85 14.09 -7.33 -16.92
CA ASP A 85 14.04 -6.40 -18.04
C ASP A 85 12.90 -6.73 -19.02
N GLU A 86 12.77 -8.01 -19.36
CA GLU A 86 11.67 -8.50 -20.21
C GLU A 86 10.31 -8.20 -19.58
N ALA A 87 10.17 -8.41 -18.26
CA ALA A 87 8.93 -8.11 -17.54
C ALA A 87 8.60 -6.62 -17.57
N ARG A 88 9.56 -5.72 -17.30
CA ARG A 88 9.34 -4.26 -17.32
C ARG A 88 8.80 -3.79 -18.67
N LEU A 89 9.49 -4.17 -19.74
CA LEU A 89 9.11 -3.79 -21.11
C LEU A 89 7.72 -4.33 -21.47
N ARG A 90 7.44 -5.58 -21.12
CA ARG A 90 6.14 -6.19 -21.41
C ARG A 90 5.01 -5.57 -20.58
N ILE A 91 5.26 -5.20 -19.33
CA ILE A 91 4.28 -4.52 -18.48
C ILE A 91 3.90 -3.18 -19.09
N VAL A 92 4.87 -2.36 -19.50
CA VAL A 92 4.61 -1.10 -20.20
C VAL A 92 3.72 -1.32 -21.41
N LYS A 93 4.10 -2.28 -22.27
CA LYS A 93 3.29 -2.64 -23.44
C LYS A 93 1.88 -3.10 -23.07
N THR A 94 1.73 -3.90 -22.01
CA THR A 94 0.43 -4.39 -21.54
C THR A 94 -0.44 -3.26 -20.99
N LEU A 95 0.16 -2.26 -20.34
CA LEU A 95 -0.58 -1.09 -19.86
C LEU A 95 -1.14 -0.27 -21.04
N GLU A 96 -0.33 -0.09 -22.08
CA GLU A 96 -0.65 0.74 -23.25
C GLU A 96 -1.59 0.07 -24.26
N ASP A 97 -1.37 -1.22 -24.55
CA ASP A 97 -2.03 -1.91 -25.67
C ASP A 97 -3.23 -2.76 -25.24
N PHE A 98 -3.28 -3.20 -23.98
CA PHE A 98 -4.27 -4.19 -23.53
C PHE A 98 -5.45 -3.53 -22.82
N ASP A 99 -6.67 -3.79 -23.30
CA ASP A 99 -7.88 -3.48 -22.55
C ASP A 99 -8.20 -4.63 -21.58
N LEU A 100 -8.10 -4.35 -20.28
CA LEU A 100 -8.42 -5.31 -19.21
C LEU A 100 -9.89 -5.19 -18.74
N GLY A 101 -10.70 -4.39 -19.45
CA GLY A 101 -12.10 -4.17 -19.16
C GLY A 101 -12.29 -3.49 -17.79
N PRO A 102 -13.21 -3.97 -16.93
CA PRO A 102 -13.45 -3.38 -15.62
C PRO A 102 -12.38 -3.72 -14.58
N THR A 103 -11.43 -4.60 -14.91
CA THR A 103 -10.38 -5.04 -13.98
C THR A 103 -9.41 -3.90 -13.70
N GLU A 104 -9.14 -3.63 -12.42
CA GLU A 104 -8.12 -2.67 -12.02
C GLU A 104 -6.73 -3.13 -12.47
N LYS A 105 -5.99 -2.26 -13.15
CA LYS A 105 -4.60 -2.51 -13.57
C LYS A 105 -3.65 -2.08 -12.46
N CYS A 106 -2.99 -3.03 -11.82
CA CYS A 106 -1.97 -2.76 -10.80
C CYS A 106 -0.62 -3.29 -11.26
N VAL A 107 0.45 -2.68 -10.76
CA VAL A 107 1.82 -3.18 -10.97
C VAL A 107 2.52 -3.33 -9.63
N ARG A 108 3.15 -4.47 -9.39
CA ARG A 108 4.04 -4.67 -8.24
C ARG A 108 5.49 -4.56 -8.70
N ILE A 109 6.19 -3.56 -8.17
CA ILE A 109 7.62 -3.36 -8.43
C ILE A 109 8.47 -4.23 -7.50
N ASN A 110 9.77 -4.30 -7.72
CA ASN A 110 10.70 -4.92 -6.79
C ASN A 110 10.84 -4.08 -5.50
N SER A 111 11.35 -4.69 -4.43
CA SER A 111 11.55 -3.97 -3.16
C SER A 111 12.65 -2.91 -3.28
N VAL A 112 12.60 -1.86 -2.45
CA VAL A 112 13.65 -0.83 -2.42
C VAL A 112 15.02 -1.46 -2.12
N SER A 113 15.05 -2.40 -1.18
CA SER A 113 16.25 -3.17 -0.79
C SER A 113 16.85 -4.03 -1.89
N SER A 114 16.10 -4.35 -2.96
CA SER A 114 16.61 -5.16 -4.08
C SER A 114 17.55 -4.40 -5.03
N GLY A 115 17.53 -3.06 -5.00
CA GLY A 115 18.23 -2.21 -5.97
C GLY A 115 17.57 -2.14 -7.36
N LEU A 116 16.50 -2.90 -7.61
CA LEU A 116 15.82 -2.97 -8.93
C LEU A 116 14.58 -2.07 -9.03
N ALA A 117 14.12 -1.51 -7.91
CA ALA A 117 12.88 -0.74 -7.83
C ALA A 117 12.91 0.56 -8.64
N GLU A 118 14.06 1.22 -8.73
CA GLU A 118 14.22 2.48 -9.48
C GLU A 118 14.06 2.24 -11.00
N GLU A 119 14.70 1.19 -11.52
CA GLU A 119 14.56 0.77 -12.93
C GLU A 119 13.13 0.36 -13.26
N ASP A 120 12.43 -0.31 -12.33
CA ASP A 120 11.01 -0.64 -12.51
C ASP A 120 10.17 0.64 -12.64
N LEU A 121 10.37 1.60 -11.72
CA LEU A 121 9.63 2.86 -11.70
C LEU A 121 9.91 3.70 -12.93
N GLU A 122 11.17 3.80 -13.37
CA GLU A 122 11.53 4.53 -14.57
C GLU A 122 10.79 3.97 -15.79
N ALA A 123 10.81 2.65 -15.99
CA ALA A 123 10.11 2.02 -17.10
C ALA A 123 8.58 2.22 -17.01
N ILE A 124 7.98 1.97 -15.85
CA ILE A 124 6.51 2.01 -15.68
C ILE A 124 5.98 3.44 -15.80
N LEU A 125 6.68 4.44 -15.24
CA LEU A 125 6.23 5.83 -15.24
C LEU A 125 6.45 6.53 -16.59
N GLN A 126 7.29 5.98 -17.47
CA GLN A 126 7.41 6.43 -18.86
C GLN A 126 6.28 5.92 -19.76
N SER A 127 5.50 4.92 -19.30
CA SER A 127 4.32 4.43 -20.02
C SER A 127 3.32 5.55 -20.27
N ARG A 128 2.75 5.60 -21.48
CA ARG A 128 1.64 6.51 -21.83
C ARG A 128 0.40 6.25 -20.99
N VAL A 129 0.21 5.01 -20.54
CA VAL A 129 -0.89 4.60 -19.66
C VAL A 129 -0.31 4.13 -18.33
N LEU A 130 -0.61 4.88 -17.27
CA LEU A 130 -0.18 4.53 -15.92
C LEU A 130 -1.09 3.46 -15.29
N PRO A 131 -0.55 2.59 -14.43
CA PRO A 131 -1.39 1.70 -13.64
C PRO A 131 -2.25 2.48 -12.64
N SER A 132 -3.40 1.93 -12.27
CA SER A 132 -4.27 2.51 -11.25
C SER A 132 -3.67 2.47 -9.86
N SER A 133 -2.76 1.52 -9.60
CA SER A 133 -2.03 1.41 -8.34
C SER A 133 -0.66 0.78 -8.54
N LEU A 134 0.32 1.27 -7.77
CA LEU A 134 1.63 0.65 -7.60
C LEU A 134 1.70 -0.05 -6.25
N MET A 135 2.22 -1.28 -6.25
CA MET A 135 2.44 -2.07 -5.04
C MET A 135 3.94 -2.14 -4.75
N LEU A 136 4.34 -1.67 -3.57
CA LEU A 136 5.71 -1.75 -3.08
C LEU A 136 5.84 -2.91 -2.08
N PRO A 137 6.57 -3.99 -2.40
CA PRO A 137 6.75 -5.11 -1.49
C PRO A 137 7.85 -4.81 -0.46
N LYS A 138 7.82 -5.57 0.65
CA LYS A 138 8.88 -5.62 1.67
C LYS A 138 9.26 -4.23 2.20
N VAL A 139 8.25 -3.44 2.55
CA VAL A 139 8.44 -2.10 3.14
C VAL A 139 8.90 -2.24 4.57
N GLU A 140 10.12 -1.77 4.88
CA GLU A 140 10.70 -1.87 6.22
C GLU A 140 10.53 -0.58 7.04
N GLY A 141 10.27 0.56 6.39
CA GLY A 141 10.14 1.83 7.09
C GLY A 141 9.48 2.96 6.28
N PRO A 142 9.09 4.07 6.94
CA PRO A 142 8.44 5.20 6.30
C PRO A 142 9.34 5.91 5.27
N GLU A 143 10.66 5.82 5.40
CA GLU A 143 11.65 6.38 4.47
C GLU A 143 11.52 5.80 3.05
N GLU A 144 11.18 4.52 2.92
CA GLU A 144 10.98 3.86 1.62
C GLU A 144 9.71 4.37 0.93
N ILE A 145 8.65 4.63 1.70
CA ILE A 145 7.43 5.28 1.20
C ILE A 145 7.74 6.71 0.75
N GLN A 146 8.49 7.47 1.55
CA GLN A 146 8.90 8.83 1.18
C GLN A 146 9.78 8.84 -0.08
N TRP A 147 10.68 7.86 -0.22
CA TRP A 147 11.50 7.66 -1.41
C TRP A 147 10.64 7.42 -2.66
N LEU A 148 9.69 6.48 -2.58
CA LEU A 148 8.75 6.20 -3.67
C LEU A 148 7.94 7.45 -4.05
N CYS A 149 7.37 8.15 -3.06
CA CYS A 149 6.61 9.38 -3.28
C CYS A 149 7.43 10.46 -4.00
N ARG A 150 8.71 10.62 -3.65
CA ARG A 150 9.61 11.59 -4.31
C ARG A 150 9.84 11.23 -5.78
N LEU A 151 10.12 9.96 -6.07
CA LEU A 151 10.34 9.49 -7.44
C LEU A 151 9.10 9.65 -8.31
N CYS A 152 7.94 9.20 -7.82
CA CYS A 152 6.68 9.38 -8.55
C CYS A 152 6.37 10.86 -8.78
N ALA A 153 6.60 11.73 -7.79
CA ALA A 153 6.36 13.17 -7.94
C ALA A 153 7.33 13.83 -8.94
N PHE A 154 8.59 13.39 -9.01
CA PHE A 154 9.57 13.89 -9.96
C PHE A 154 9.21 13.50 -11.39
N GLN A 155 8.92 12.22 -11.62
CA GLN A 155 8.63 11.70 -12.95
C GLN A 155 7.30 12.20 -13.49
N CYS A 156 6.25 12.27 -12.67
CA CYS A 156 4.96 12.82 -13.08
C CYS A 156 5.05 14.31 -13.46
N ARG A 157 5.98 15.09 -12.89
CA ARG A 157 6.20 16.49 -13.31
C ARG A 157 6.90 16.58 -14.67
N GLY A 158 7.72 15.60 -15.04
CA GLY A 158 8.35 15.50 -16.36
C GLY A 158 7.43 14.94 -17.45
N CYS A 159 6.44 14.13 -17.07
CA CYS A 159 5.51 13.46 -18.01
C CYS A 159 4.17 14.18 -18.21
N LEU A 160 3.87 15.27 -17.50
CA LEU A 160 2.67 16.07 -17.75
C LEU A 160 2.81 16.75 -19.12
N PRO A 161 1.89 16.53 -20.09
CA PRO A 161 1.86 17.35 -21.29
C PRO A 161 1.66 18.81 -20.86
N HIS A 162 2.44 19.73 -21.43
CA HIS A 162 2.16 21.16 -21.31
C HIS A 162 0.69 21.38 -21.70
N VAL A 163 -0.17 21.61 -20.72
CA VAL A 163 -1.52 22.09 -20.96
C VAL A 163 -1.34 23.49 -21.52
N GLY A 164 -1.37 23.60 -22.85
CA GLY A 164 -1.27 24.86 -23.57
C GLY A 164 -2.38 25.77 -23.09
N GLY A 165 -2.02 26.81 -22.34
CA GLY A 165 -2.91 27.91 -22.01
C GLY A 165 -3.35 28.57 -23.30
N SER A 166 -4.62 28.41 -23.63
CA SER A 166 -5.27 29.12 -24.74
C SER A 166 -5.56 30.53 -24.23
N THR A 167 -4.76 31.50 -24.67
CA THR A 167 -5.17 32.90 -24.81
C THR A 167 -5.57 33.15 -26.25
#